data_AF-A0A969TAI0-F1
#
_entry.id   AF-A0A969TAI0-F1
#
_cell.length_a   1.000
_cell.length_b   1.000
_cell.length_c   1.000
_cell.angle_alpha   90.00
_cell.angle_beta   90.00
_cell.angle_gamma   90.00
#
_symmetry.space_group_name_H-M   'P 1'
#
loop_
_entity.id
_entity.type
_entity.pdbx_description
1 polymer ?
#
loop_
_entity_poly.entity_id
_entity_poly.type
_entity_poly.pdbx_seq_one_letter_code
_entity_poly.pdbx_strand_id
1 'polypeptide(L)'
;MIRQYEDVFKDSGIDFNAISAIIIAGVYYLILHKEHSTFCMVDVKNEKDRIPGAVKQLVDMLFNSLEQNNYKLDVAKKAKKAGIDISTISEITGIPVGELIELA
;
A
#
# COMPACT_ATOMS: atom_id res chain seq x y z
N MET A 1 -9.85 -12.45 -7.88
CA MET A 1 -9.76 -11.03 -7.53
C MET A 1 -8.95 -10.84 -6.25
N ILE A 2 -9.45 -11.19 -5.05
CA ILE A 2 -8.70 -10.98 -3.78
C ILE A 2 -7.34 -11.69 -3.77
N ARG A 3 -7.29 -12.98 -4.10
CA ARG A 3 -6.03 -13.75 -4.18
C ARG A 3 -4.99 -13.18 -5.15
N GLN A 4 -5.42 -12.52 -6.23
CA GLN A 4 -4.49 -11.96 -7.22
C GLN A 4 -3.75 -10.74 -6.66
N TYR A 5 -4.42 -9.94 -5.83
CA TYR A 5 -3.78 -8.80 -5.19
C TYR A 5 -2.98 -9.21 -3.95
N GLU A 6 -3.38 -10.28 -3.26
CA GLU A 6 -2.57 -10.88 -2.21
C GLU A 6 -1.16 -11.25 -2.71
N ASP A 7 -1.04 -11.83 -3.90
CA ASP A 7 0.26 -12.13 -4.52
C ASP A 7 1.06 -10.85 -4.86
N VAL A 8 0.38 -9.78 -5.30
CA VAL A 8 1.02 -8.49 -5.64
C VAL A 8 1.58 -7.79 -4.41
N PHE A 9 0.87 -7.85 -3.28
CA PHE A 9 1.28 -7.24 -2.01
C PHE A 9 2.08 -8.20 -1.13
N LYS A 10 2.38 -9.41 -1.61
CA LYS A 10 3.19 -10.38 -0.89
C LYS A 10 4.56 -9.76 -0.55
N ASP A 11 5.02 -10.02 0.68
CA ASP A 11 6.30 -9.55 1.20
C ASP A 11 6.45 -8.00 1.26
N SER A 12 5.38 -7.24 0.99
CA SER A 12 5.39 -5.77 1.10
C SER A 12 5.10 -5.25 2.51
N GLY A 13 4.71 -6.13 3.44
CA GLY A 13 4.22 -5.78 4.77
C GLY A 13 2.78 -5.20 4.78
N ILE A 14 2.14 -5.09 3.61
CA ILE A 14 0.78 -4.57 3.47
C ILE A 14 -0.22 -5.73 3.45
N ASP A 15 -1.11 -5.78 4.44
CA ASP A 15 -2.24 -6.72 4.47
C ASP A 15 -3.39 -6.21 3.58
N PHE A 16 -3.28 -6.47 2.28
CA PHE A 16 -4.28 -6.04 1.30
C PHE A 16 -5.68 -6.63 1.58
N ASN A 17 -5.75 -7.84 2.13
CA ASN A 17 -7.01 -8.51 2.42
C ASN A 17 -7.76 -7.82 3.56
N ALA A 18 -7.06 -7.52 4.65
CA ALA A 18 -7.62 -6.77 5.78
C ALA A 18 -8.05 -5.35 5.37
N ILE A 19 -7.21 -4.65 4.60
CA ILE A 19 -7.53 -3.31 4.09
C ILE A 19 -8.78 -3.35 3.20
N SER A 20 -8.86 -4.33 2.29
CA SER A 20 -10.03 -4.52 1.42
C SER A 20 -11.30 -4.78 2.23
N ALA A 21 -11.21 -5.59 3.29
CA ALA A 21 -12.35 -5.85 4.17
C ALA A 21 -12.85 -4.58 4.86
N ILE A 22 -11.94 -3.72 5.35
CA ILE A 22 -12.27 -2.43 5.96
C ILE A 22 -12.96 -1.51 4.94
N ILE A 23 -12.43 -1.40 3.71
CA ILE A 23 -13.00 -0.57 2.66
C ILE A 23 -14.42 -1.03 2.33
N ILE A 24 -14.62 -2.34 2.13
CA ILE A 24 -15.93 -2.91 1.79
C ILE A 24 -16.93 -2.65 2.93
N ALA A 25 -16.53 -2.92 4.18
CA ALA A 25 -17.38 -2.68 5.35
C ALA A 25 -17.76 -1.20 5.49
N GLY A 26 -16.78 -0.30 5.32
CA GLY A 26 -16.99 1.15 5.38
C GLY A 26 -17.95 1.63 4.29
N VAL A 27 -17.72 1.25 3.04
CA VAL A 27 -18.61 1.61 1.91
C VAL A 27 -20.02 1.06 2.13
N TYR A 28 -20.15 -0.17 2.62
CA TYR A 28 -21.46 -0.76 2.92
C TYR A 28 -22.22 0.03 3.98
N TYR A 29 -21.56 0.39 5.08
CA TYR A 29 -22.13 1.23 6.13
C TYR A 29 -22.57 2.59 5.59
N LEU A 30 -21.70 3.26 4.82
CA LEU A 30 -21.97 4.58 4.25
C LEU A 30 -23.18 4.56 3.31
N ILE A 31 -23.36 3.51 2.50
CA ILE A 31 -24.52 3.36 1.61
C ILE A 31 -25.81 3.18 2.42
N LEU A 32 -25.77 2.38 3.48
CA LEU A 32 -26.94 2.13 4.33
C LEU A 32 -27.39 3.38 5.10
N HIS A 33 -26.45 4.25 5.50
CA HIS A 33 -26.73 5.40 6.37
C HIS A 33 -26.86 6.73 5.62
N LYS A 34 -26.66 6.76 4.30
CA LYS A 34 -26.61 8.00 3.50
C LYS A 34 -27.85 8.88 3.58
N GLU A 35 -29.01 8.35 3.98
CA GLU A 35 -30.28 9.09 4.01
C GLU A 35 -30.50 9.88 5.30
N HIS A 36 -29.70 9.65 6.35
CA HIS A 36 -29.98 10.17 7.70
C HIS A 36 -29.14 11.38 8.11
N SER A 37 -27.88 11.44 7.70
CA SER A 37 -26.99 12.56 7.99
C SER A 37 -25.74 12.48 7.12
N THR A 38 -24.93 13.53 7.18
CA THR A 38 -23.53 13.41 6.78
C THR A 38 -22.82 12.41 7.70
N PHE A 39 -21.76 11.80 7.18
CA PHE A 39 -20.84 10.97 7.97
C PHE A 39 -19.43 11.54 7.81
N CYS A 40 -18.78 11.89 8.91
CA CYS A 40 -17.49 12.60 8.88
C CYS A 40 -17.50 13.84 7.95
N MET A 41 -18.58 14.63 7.98
CA MET A 41 -18.79 15.79 7.09
C MET A 41 -18.84 15.47 5.59
N VAL A 42 -19.05 14.19 5.22
CA VAL A 42 -19.31 13.77 3.84
C VAL A 42 -20.80 13.50 3.69
N ASP A 43 -21.44 14.22 2.79
CA ASP A 43 -22.82 13.95 2.36
C ASP A 43 -22.79 12.91 1.25
N VAL A 44 -22.83 11.63 1.62
CA VAL A 44 -22.74 10.51 0.67
C VAL A 44 -23.89 10.52 -0.36
N LYS A 45 -25.02 11.14 -0.03
CA LYS A 45 -26.18 11.24 -0.91
C LYS A 45 -25.94 12.24 -2.04
N ASN A 46 -25.39 13.40 -1.72
CA ASN A 46 -25.19 14.50 -2.66
C ASN A 46 -23.77 14.54 -3.27
N GLU A 47 -22.75 14.13 -2.52
CA GLU A 47 -21.33 14.13 -2.89
C GLU A 47 -20.88 12.75 -3.38
N LYS A 48 -21.51 12.24 -4.45
CA LYS A 48 -21.33 10.85 -4.94
C LYS A 48 -19.88 10.48 -5.27
N ASP A 49 -19.05 11.46 -5.62
CA ASP A 49 -17.66 11.23 -6.05
C ASP A 49 -16.64 11.30 -4.90
N ARG A 50 -17.02 11.81 -3.72
CA ARG A 50 -16.04 11.97 -2.62
C ARG A 50 -15.53 10.64 -2.07
N ILE A 51 -16.43 9.67 -1.87
CA ILE A 51 -16.04 8.35 -1.37
C ILE A 51 -15.26 7.55 -2.43
N PRO A 52 -15.72 7.42 -3.70
CA PRO A 52 -14.91 6.79 -4.75
C PRO A 52 -13.56 7.46 -4.95
N GLY A 53 -13.50 8.80 -4.91
CA GLY A 53 -12.27 9.56 -5.01
C GLY A 53 -11.29 9.26 -3.87
N ALA A 54 -11.78 9.20 -2.63
CA ALA A 54 -10.96 8.83 -1.48
C ALA A 54 -10.46 7.37 -1.54
N VAL A 55 -11.31 6.43 -1.99
CA VAL A 55 -10.89 5.04 -2.22
C VAL A 55 -9.81 4.97 -3.29
N LYS A 56 -9.95 5.71 -4.39
CA LYS A 56 -8.91 5.79 -5.43
C LYS A 56 -7.60 6.32 -4.85
N GLN A 57 -7.64 7.41 -4.09
CA GLN A 57 -6.44 7.97 -3.44
C GLN A 57 -5.76 6.95 -2.52
N LEU A 58 -6.54 6.21 -1.73
CA LEU A 58 -6.00 5.16 -0.87
C LEU A 58 -5.34 4.04 -1.67
N VAL A 59 -5.97 3.57 -2.75
CA VAL A 59 -5.38 2.57 -3.65
C VAL A 59 -4.09 3.08 -4.27
N ASP A 60 -4.08 4.32 -4.78
CA ASP A 60 -2.88 4.95 -5.34
C ASP A 60 -1.73 5.01 -4.29
N MET A 61 -2.04 5.33 -3.03
CA MET A 61 -1.06 5.32 -1.94
C MET A 61 -0.47 3.92 -1.68
N LEU A 62 -1.30 2.88 -1.71
CA LEU A 62 -0.84 1.49 -1.50
C LEU A 62 0.10 1.04 -2.62
N PHE A 63 -0.25 1.32 -3.88
CA PHE A 63 0.59 0.95 -5.03
C PHE A 63 1.88 1.77 -5.09
N ASN A 64 1.83 3.07 -4.79
CA ASN A 64 3.04 3.89 -4.70
C ASN A 64 3.99 3.37 -3.61
N SER A 65 3.46 2.96 -2.46
CA SER A 65 4.29 2.36 -1.40
C SER A 65 4.96 1.06 -1.87
N LEU A 66 4.23 0.23 -2.62
CA LEU A 66 4.76 -1.01 -3.18
C LEU A 66 5.87 -0.74 -4.21
N GLU A 67 5.66 0.21 -5.13
CA GLU A 67 6.66 0.60 -6.13
C GLU A 67 7.95 1.13 -5.49
N GLN A 68 7.84 1.96 -4.45
CA GLN A 68 9.01 2.48 -3.74
C GLN A 68 9.80 1.37 -3.04
N ASN A 69 9.12 0.40 -2.41
CA ASN A 69 9.77 -0.74 -1.79
C ASN A 69 10.49 -1.61 -2.84
N ASN A 70 9.83 -1.89 -3.96
CA ASN A 70 10.42 -2.65 -5.07
C ASN A 70 11.63 -1.93 -5.69
N TYR A 71 11.55 -0.60 -5.85
CA TYR A 71 12.66 0.20 -6.34
C TYR A 71 13.87 0.15 -5.41
N LYS A 72 13.66 0.32 -4.10
CA LYS A 72 14.74 0.21 -3.10
C LYS A 72 15.41 -1.17 -3.14
N LEU A 73 14.62 -2.24 -3.28
CA LEU A 73 15.12 -3.61 -3.42
C LEU A 73 15.95 -3.80 -4.71
N ASP A 74 15.50 -3.25 -5.84
CA ASP A 74 16.25 -3.33 -7.10
C ASP A 74 17.58 -2.56 -7.03
N VAL A 75 17.58 -1.36 -6.44
CA VAL A 75 18.80 -0.59 -6.18
C VAL A 75 19.76 -1.36 -5.27
N ALA A 76 19.26 -1.94 -4.17
CA ALA A 76 20.07 -2.75 -3.26
C ALA A 76 20.70 -3.97 -3.96
N LYS A 77 19.92 -4.70 -4.79
CA LYS A 77 20.41 -5.84 -5.58
C LYS A 77 21.49 -5.42 -6.57
N LYS A 78 21.30 -4.31 -7.29
CA LYS A 78 22.30 -3.78 -8.24
C LYS A 78 23.58 -3.32 -7.55
N ALA A 79 23.46 -2.63 -6.41
CA ALA A 79 24.59 -2.17 -5.61
C ALA A 79 25.42 -3.33 -5.06
N LYS A 80 24.76 -4.39 -4.55
CA LYS A 80 25.44 -5.61 -4.07
C LYS A 80 26.22 -6.29 -5.21
N LYS A 81 25.62 -6.41 -6.40
CA LYS A 81 26.30 -6.96 -7.60
C LYS A 81 27.50 -6.11 -8.06
N ALA A 82 27.45 -4.80 -7.85
CA ALA A 82 28.57 -3.89 -8.14
C ALA A 82 29.71 -3.94 -7.10
N GLY A 83 29.55 -4.72 -6.02
CA GLY A 83 30.56 -4.88 -4.97
C GLY A 83 30.55 -3.75 -3.93
N ILE A 84 29.47 -2.97 -3.83
CA ILE A 84 29.30 -1.95 -2.79
C ILE A 84 29.12 -2.66 -1.44
N ASP A 85 29.73 -2.13 -0.39
CA ASP A 85 29.64 -2.71 0.95
C ASP A 85 28.21 -2.63 1.50
N ILE A 86 27.84 -3.65 2.28
CA ILE A 86 26.46 -3.81 2.77
C ILE A 86 26.07 -2.66 3.71
N SER A 87 27.01 -2.09 4.48
CA SER A 87 26.74 -0.94 5.35
C SER A 87 26.33 0.29 4.56
N THR A 88 27.05 0.64 3.49
CA THR A 88 26.72 1.75 2.59
C THR A 88 25.40 1.52 1.87
N ILE A 89 25.10 0.28 1.43
CA ILE A 89 23.81 -0.05 0.83
C ILE A 89 22.67 0.17 1.83
N SER A 90 22.85 -0.26 3.07
CA SER A 90 21.85 -0.07 4.14
C SER A 90 21.58 1.40 4.41
N GLU A 91 22.63 2.22 4.48
CA GLU A 91 22.51 3.67 4.69
C GLU A 91 21.76 4.37 3.55
N ILE A 92 22.08 4.04 2.29
CA ILE A 92 21.48 4.70 1.12
C ILE A 92 20.04 4.24 0.87
N THR A 93 19.76 2.94 1.05
CA THR A 93 18.44 2.36 0.72
C THR A 93 17.46 2.36 1.90
N GLY A 94 17.98 2.50 3.13
CA GLY A 94 17.21 2.37 4.36
C GLY A 94 16.77 0.93 4.68
N ILE A 95 17.26 -0.07 3.94
CA ILE A 95 16.98 -1.48 4.19
C ILE A 95 17.91 -1.99 5.30
N PRO A 96 17.40 -2.68 6.34
CA PRO A 96 18.24 -3.23 7.39
C PRO A 96 19.28 -4.23 6.87
N VAL A 97 20.48 -4.23 7.44
CA VAL A 97 21.59 -5.13 7.07
C VAL A 97 21.16 -6.61 7.07
N GLY A 98 20.33 -7.03 8.01
CA GLY A 98 19.82 -8.40 8.09
C GLY A 98 19.09 -8.86 6.81
N GLU A 99 18.23 -8.00 6.26
CA GLU A 99 17.50 -8.29 5.01
C GLU A 99 18.41 -8.26 3.78
N LEU A 100 19.49 -7.46 3.80
CA LEU A 100 20.46 -7.36 2.69
C LEU A 100 21.35 -8.59 2.56
N ILE A 101 21.60 -9.32 3.65
CA ILE A 101 22.40 -10.54 3.64
C ILE A 101 21.65 -11.66 2.91
N GLU A 102 20.33 -11.74 3.08
CA GLU A 102 19.46 -12.76 2.47
C GLU A 102 19.18 -12.53 0.98
N LEU A 103 19.45 -11.33 0.46
CA LEU A 103 19.36 -11.01 -0.97
C LEU A 103 20.50 -11.67 -1.77
N ALA A 104 20.32 -12.92 -2.19
CA ALA A 104 21.25 -13.67 -3.04
C ALA A 104 21.43 -13.06 -4.45
#